data_AF-A0ABD5N7L0-F1
#
_entry.id   AF-A0ABD5N7L0-F1
#
_cell.length_a   1.000
_cell.length_b   1.000
_cell.length_c   1.000
_cell.angle_alpha   90.00
_cell.angle_beta   90.00
_cell.angle_gamma   90.00
#
_symmetry.space_group_name_H-M   'P 1'
#
loop_
_entity.id
_entity.type
_entity.pdbx_description
1 polymer ?
#
loop_
_entity_poly.entity_id
_entity_poly.type
_entity_poly.pdbx_seq_one_letter_code
_entity_poly.pdbx_strand_id
1 'polypeptide(L)'
;LQQKSLATGTQAEEGVATGAEGVSVMATDGNSGHDVEHFEMLLRLQAGSEPMNLNNTVVLFDTSTTSQSLDYNETAGDSTDNAGTTQDYAVEWVKKGPDYEVGYLSRGDVVKVKFNCFDCASSGDTGGIGENKKIRIKIVPRVGTPTIIEFTTPDVLTEQRVTLWP
;
A
#
# COMPACT_ATOMS: atom_id res chain seq x y z
N LEU A 1 -36.41 7.27 14.40
CA LEU A 1 -36.27 7.18 12.91
C LEU A 1 -35.39 8.30 12.34
N GLN A 2 -35.52 9.56 12.80
CA GLN A 2 -34.70 10.68 12.31
C GLN A 2 -33.18 10.53 12.55
N GLN A 3 -32.76 10.05 13.72
CA GLN A 3 -31.33 9.80 14.01
C GLN A 3 -30.71 8.70 13.12
N LYS A 4 -31.52 7.70 12.73
CA LYS A 4 -31.05 6.63 11.82
C LYS A 4 -30.85 7.14 10.40
N SER A 5 -31.68 8.10 9.96
CA SER A 5 -31.55 8.76 8.65
C SER A 5 -30.34 9.67 8.55
N LEU A 6 -29.96 10.33 9.65
CA LEU A 6 -28.78 11.19 9.70
C LEU A 6 -27.50 10.34 9.63
N ALA A 7 -27.45 9.27 10.43
CA ALA A 7 -26.31 8.35 10.48
C ALA A 7 -26.07 7.64 9.13
N THR A 8 -27.13 7.25 8.41
CA THR A 8 -26.98 6.67 7.08
C THR A 8 -26.54 7.69 6.02
N GLY A 9 -26.90 8.97 6.21
CA GLY A 9 -26.48 10.05 5.32
C GLY A 9 -24.99 10.36 5.45
N THR A 10 -24.50 10.50 6.68
CA THR A 10 -23.07 10.73 6.95
C THR A 10 -22.22 9.54 6.51
N GLN A 11 -22.63 8.30 6.79
CA GLN A 11 -21.92 7.11 6.32
C GLN A 11 -21.85 7.00 4.80
N ALA A 12 -22.91 7.42 4.10
CA ALA A 12 -22.92 7.43 2.63
C ALA A 12 -22.00 8.53 2.06
N GLU A 13 -21.92 9.68 2.72
CA GLU A 13 -21.01 10.77 2.35
C GLU A 13 -19.55 10.38 2.61
N GLU A 14 -19.24 9.85 3.79
CA GLU A 14 -17.93 9.32 4.16
C GLU A 14 -17.43 8.24 3.18
N GLY A 15 -18.34 7.37 2.72
CA GLY A 15 -18.03 6.31 1.78
C GLY A 15 -17.65 6.78 0.37
N VAL A 16 -17.99 8.01 -0.01
CA VAL A 16 -17.68 8.58 -1.32
C VAL A 16 -16.55 9.63 -1.23
N ALA A 17 -16.48 10.37 -0.13
CA ALA A 17 -15.51 11.45 0.07
C ALA A 17 -14.15 10.98 0.61
N THR A 18 -14.08 9.80 1.23
CA THR A 18 -12.83 9.27 1.78
C THR A 18 -12.08 8.48 0.72
N GLY A 19 -10.84 8.87 0.46
CA GLY A 19 -9.96 8.20 -0.50
C GLY A 19 -8.50 8.43 -0.16
N ALA A 20 -7.66 7.44 -0.49
CA ALA A 20 -6.21 7.60 -0.46
C ALA A 20 -5.67 7.72 -1.88
N GLU A 21 -4.55 8.41 -2.04
CA GLU A 21 -3.88 8.58 -3.33
C GLU A 21 -2.45 8.05 -3.20
N GLY A 22 -2.10 7.11 -4.07
CA GLY A 22 -0.72 6.66 -4.25
C GLY A 22 0.05 7.72 -5.05
N VAL A 23 1.19 8.15 -4.53
CA VAL A 23 2.01 9.22 -5.11
C VAL A 23 3.17 8.67 -5.93
N SER A 24 3.75 7.55 -5.49
CA SER A 24 4.83 6.88 -6.22
C SER A 24 4.97 5.45 -5.72
N VAL A 25 5.36 4.53 -6.62
CA VAL A 25 5.73 3.16 -6.26
C VAL A 25 7.18 2.93 -6.67
N MET A 26 7.97 2.45 -5.73
CA MET A 26 9.36 2.09 -5.88
C MET A 26 9.52 0.63 -5.47
N ALA A 27 10.46 -0.05 -6.10
CA ALA A 27 10.92 -1.33 -5.59
C ALA A 27 12.43 -1.37 -5.49
N THR A 28 12.93 -2.14 -4.53
CA THR A 28 14.35 -2.33 -4.27
C THR A 28 14.74 -3.81 -4.30
N ASP A 29 16.05 -4.02 -4.46
CA ASP A 29 16.75 -5.31 -4.48
C ASP A 29 16.77 -6.08 -5.81
N GLY A 30 16.85 -5.37 -6.93
CA GLY A 30 17.07 -5.98 -8.26
C GLY A 30 18.46 -6.61 -8.49
N ASN A 31 19.35 -6.68 -7.49
CA ASN A 31 20.77 -7.02 -7.68
C ASN A 31 21.12 -8.47 -7.35
N SER A 32 20.28 -9.19 -6.60
CA SER A 32 20.58 -10.53 -6.05
C SER A 32 19.82 -11.68 -6.74
N GLY A 33 19.18 -11.42 -7.89
CA GLY A 33 18.38 -12.41 -8.61
C GLY A 33 17.67 -11.93 -9.87
N HIS A 34 17.86 -10.67 -10.29
CA HIS A 34 17.06 -9.99 -11.32
C HIS A 34 15.56 -9.84 -10.98
N ASP A 35 15.21 -9.99 -9.71
CA ASP A 35 13.84 -9.87 -9.22
C ASP A 35 13.76 -8.71 -8.22
N VAL A 36 12.61 -8.02 -8.15
CA VAL A 36 12.35 -7.02 -7.11
C VAL A 36 11.48 -7.62 -6.00
N GLU A 37 11.96 -7.55 -4.77
CA GLU A 37 11.33 -8.20 -3.61
C GLU A 37 10.70 -7.19 -2.65
N HIS A 38 11.32 -6.02 -2.52
CA HIS A 38 10.91 -4.97 -1.59
C HIS A 38 10.14 -3.89 -2.31
N PHE A 39 8.89 -3.64 -1.92
CA PHE A 39 8.06 -2.59 -2.50
C PHE A 39 7.83 -1.48 -1.48
N GLU A 40 8.05 -0.24 -1.93
CA GLU A 40 7.75 0.98 -1.19
C GLU A 40 6.75 1.83 -1.98
N MET A 41 5.64 2.18 -1.35
CA MET A 41 4.61 3.03 -1.95
C MET A 41 4.35 4.23 -1.06
N LEU A 42 4.43 5.42 -1.64
CA LEU A 42 4.02 6.65 -0.97
C LEU A 42 2.52 6.83 -1.09
N LEU A 43 1.86 6.99 0.05
CA LEU A 43 0.42 7.18 0.17
C LEU A 43 0.13 8.50 0.90
N ARG A 44 -0.86 9.23 0.41
CA ARG A 44 -1.42 10.40 1.09
C ARG A 44 -2.93 10.34 1.09
N LEU A 45 -3.55 11.01 2.05
CA LEU A 45 -4.99 11.16 2.08
C LEU A 45 -5.46 12.22 1.07
N GLN A 46 -6.57 11.99 0.37
CA GLN A 46 -7.15 12.99 -0.53
C GLN A 46 -7.66 14.21 0.25
N ALA A 47 -7.64 15.38 -0.42
CA ALA A 47 -8.14 16.61 0.18
C ALA A 47 -9.65 16.51 0.42
N GLY A 48 -10.08 16.71 1.67
CA GLY A 48 -11.49 16.63 2.06
C GLY A 48 -11.91 15.26 2.61
N SER A 49 -11.04 14.24 2.57
CA SER A 49 -11.30 12.95 3.20
C SER A 49 -11.19 13.03 4.73
N GLU A 50 -11.90 12.13 5.39
CA GLU A 50 -11.79 11.90 6.82
C GLU A 50 -10.58 11.02 7.17
N PRO A 51 -10.08 11.05 8.42
CA PRO A 51 -8.97 10.21 8.85
C PRO A 51 -9.25 8.73 8.57
N MET A 52 -8.33 8.07 7.88
CA MET A 52 -8.45 6.67 7.48
C MET A 52 -7.73 5.78 8.48
N ASN A 53 -8.43 4.79 9.04
CA ASN A 53 -7.82 3.82 9.95
C ASN A 53 -7.05 2.75 9.17
N LEU A 54 -5.73 2.71 9.37
CA LEU A 54 -4.81 1.77 8.73
C LEU A 54 -4.96 0.34 9.24
N ASN A 55 -5.37 0.15 10.50
CA ASN A 55 -5.66 -1.18 11.05
C ASN A 55 -6.82 -1.90 10.33
N ASN A 56 -7.69 -1.16 9.65
CA ASN A 56 -8.79 -1.72 8.87
C ASN A 56 -8.62 -1.48 7.36
N THR A 57 -7.39 -1.26 6.90
CA THR A 57 -7.08 -1.20 5.47
C THR A 57 -6.36 -2.46 5.04
N VAL A 58 -6.79 -3.02 3.91
CA VAL A 58 -6.15 -4.19 3.31
C VAL A 58 -5.48 -3.74 2.01
N VAL A 59 -4.23 -4.12 1.82
CA VAL A 59 -3.52 -3.92 0.56
C VAL A 59 -3.52 -5.24 -0.20
N LEU A 60 -4.15 -5.25 -1.36
CA LEU A 60 -4.14 -6.39 -2.28
C LEU A 60 -3.04 -6.17 -3.30
N PHE A 61 -2.17 -7.17 -3.44
CA PHE A 61 -1.11 -7.21 -4.41
C PHE A 61 -1.38 -8.36 -5.37
N ASP A 62 -1.77 -8.01 -6.59
CA ASP A 62 -2.09 -8.95 -7.66
C ASP A 62 -0.97 -8.96 -8.71
N THR A 63 -0.49 -10.15 -9.03
CA THR A 63 0.41 -10.42 -10.15
C THR A 63 -0.33 -11.17 -11.25
N SER A 64 0.36 -11.55 -12.33
CA SER A 64 -0.23 -12.37 -13.38
C SER A 64 -0.53 -13.81 -12.95
N THR A 65 0.05 -14.29 -11.84
CA THR A 65 -0.02 -15.68 -11.38
C THR A 65 -0.63 -15.84 -10.00
N THR A 66 -0.49 -14.85 -9.12
CA THR A 66 -0.92 -14.93 -7.72
C THR A 66 -1.54 -13.63 -7.24
N SER A 67 -2.32 -13.73 -6.16
CA SER A 67 -2.89 -12.59 -5.44
C SER A 67 -2.55 -12.73 -3.98
N GLN A 68 -2.09 -11.65 -3.35
CA GLN A 68 -1.72 -11.59 -1.95
C GLN A 68 -2.52 -10.48 -1.27
N SER A 69 -3.09 -10.78 -0.11
CA SER A 69 -3.67 -9.78 0.78
C SER A 69 -2.69 -9.50 1.90
N LEU A 70 -2.40 -8.22 2.10
CA LEU A 70 -1.50 -7.72 3.13
C LEU A 70 -2.32 -6.96 4.17
N ASP A 71 -2.13 -7.34 5.42
CA ASP A 71 -2.74 -6.69 6.57
C ASP A 71 -1.77 -5.70 7.23
N TYR A 72 -2.32 -4.70 7.92
CA TYR A 72 -1.49 -3.69 8.58
C TYR A 72 -0.81 -4.25 9.82
N ASN A 73 0.51 -4.10 9.90
CA ASN A 73 1.28 -4.46 11.08
C ASN A 73 1.87 -3.20 11.73
N GLU A 74 1.24 -2.77 12.83
CA GLU A 74 1.66 -1.59 13.61
C GLU A 74 3.07 -1.75 14.20
N THR A 75 3.48 -2.98 14.52
CA THR A 75 4.77 -3.26 15.18
C THR A 75 5.94 -3.17 14.19
N ALA A 76 5.69 -3.30 12.88
CA ALA A 76 6.70 -3.20 11.85
C ALA A 76 7.07 -1.75 11.46
N GLY A 77 6.37 -0.75 12.00
CA GLY A 77 6.32 0.64 11.53
C GLY A 77 7.57 1.53 11.70
N ASP A 78 8.74 0.98 12.04
CA ASP A 78 9.97 1.81 12.22
C ASP A 78 11.28 1.11 11.81
N SER A 79 11.21 -0.09 11.23
CA SER A 79 12.43 -0.71 10.69
C SER A 79 12.55 -0.41 9.21
N THR A 80 13.73 0.06 8.79
CA THR A 80 14.06 0.41 7.40
C THR A 80 13.91 -0.76 6.43
N ASP A 81 13.92 -2.00 6.93
CA ASP A 81 14.11 -3.21 6.12
C ASP A 81 13.08 -4.33 6.35
N ASN A 82 12.18 -4.24 7.34
CA ASN A 82 11.19 -5.28 7.60
C ASN A 82 9.76 -4.80 7.35
N ALA A 83 9.21 -5.14 6.19
CA ALA A 83 7.88 -5.73 6.23
C ALA A 83 8.07 -7.16 6.75
N GLY A 84 7.84 -7.35 8.06
CA GLY A 84 8.30 -8.52 8.82
C GLY A 84 7.80 -9.88 8.33
N THR A 85 6.84 -9.94 7.40
CA THR A 85 6.35 -11.16 6.78
C THR A 85 5.79 -10.88 5.36
N THR A 86 5.54 -11.93 4.58
CA THR A 86 4.85 -11.85 3.27
C THR A 86 3.35 -11.55 3.39
N GLN A 87 2.78 -11.49 4.60
CA GLN A 87 1.34 -11.29 4.80
C GLN A 87 1.02 -9.91 5.40
N ASP A 88 2.05 -9.13 5.72
CA ASP A 88 1.91 -7.85 6.39
C ASP A 88 2.50 -6.71 5.56
N TYR A 89 1.91 -5.53 5.66
CA TYR A 89 2.56 -4.28 5.26
C TYR A 89 2.88 -3.43 6.48
N ALA A 90 4.04 -2.78 6.42
CA ALA A 90 4.50 -1.79 7.38
C ALA A 90 4.21 -0.38 6.86
N VAL A 91 4.09 0.59 7.76
CA VAL A 91 3.87 1.99 7.40
C VAL A 91 4.90 2.87 8.11
N GLU A 92 5.70 3.59 7.34
CA GLU A 92 6.67 4.57 7.82
C GLU A 92 6.11 5.99 7.62
N TRP A 93 6.18 6.83 8.66
CA TRP A 93 5.65 8.20 8.62
C TRP A 93 6.70 9.17 8.06
N VAL A 94 6.59 9.50 6.77
CA VAL A 94 7.51 10.45 6.10
C VAL A 94 7.24 11.89 6.56
N LYS A 95 5.97 12.25 6.71
CA LYS A 95 5.56 13.55 7.24
C LYS A 95 4.33 13.37 8.12
N LYS A 96 4.42 13.91 9.33
CA LYS A 96 3.29 14.00 10.27
C LYS A 96 2.66 15.38 10.16
N GLY A 97 1.35 15.40 9.94
CA GLY A 97 0.48 16.56 9.97
C GLY A 97 0.13 16.98 11.40
N PRO A 98 -0.67 18.04 11.55
CA PRO A 98 -1.06 18.57 12.85
C PRO A 98 -2.00 17.63 13.63
N ASP A 99 -2.78 16.80 12.93
CA ASP A 99 -3.79 15.90 13.49
C ASP A 99 -3.32 14.42 13.50
N TYR A 100 -2.00 14.21 13.58
CA TYR A 100 -1.40 12.88 13.57
C TYR A 100 -1.91 12.01 14.73
N GLU A 101 -2.43 10.84 14.40
CA GLU A 101 -2.82 9.79 15.35
C GLU A 101 -2.24 8.45 14.91
N VAL A 102 -1.76 7.65 15.86
CA VAL A 102 -1.13 6.36 15.56
C VAL A 102 -2.15 5.42 14.92
N GLY A 103 -1.80 4.85 13.77
CA GLY A 103 -2.69 3.96 13.01
C GLY A 103 -3.77 4.68 12.21
N TYR A 104 -3.79 6.02 12.18
CA TYR A 104 -4.75 6.80 11.41
C TYR A 104 -4.04 7.76 10.45
N LEU A 105 -4.33 7.62 9.16
CA LEU A 105 -3.86 8.54 8.13
C LEU A 105 -4.76 9.78 8.12
N SER A 106 -4.27 10.89 8.65
CA SER A 106 -5.00 12.15 8.76
C SER A 106 -4.62 13.14 7.64
N ARG A 107 -5.26 14.32 7.64
CA ARG A 107 -5.01 15.34 6.63
C ARG A 107 -3.61 15.94 6.77
N GLY A 108 -2.85 15.87 5.69
CA GLY A 108 -1.48 16.39 5.64
C GLY A 108 -0.41 15.38 6.08
N ASP A 109 -0.83 14.17 6.47
CA ASP A 109 0.09 13.05 6.63
C ASP A 109 0.52 12.51 5.28
N VAL A 110 1.81 12.16 5.21
CA VAL A 110 2.37 11.39 4.10
C VAL A 110 3.04 10.17 4.70
N VAL A 111 2.57 9.00 4.27
CA VAL A 111 3.08 7.73 4.75
C VAL A 111 3.69 6.95 3.61
N LYS A 112 4.68 6.13 3.95
CA LYS A 112 5.30 5.17 3.05
C LYS A 112 4.89 3.78 3.49
N VAL A 113 4.08 3.12 2.68
CA VAL A 113 3.69 1.73 2.83
C VAL A 113 4.83 0.86 2.30
N LYS A 114 5.34 -0.05 3.11
CA LYS A 114 6.38 -1.00 2.73
C LYS A 114 5.87 -2.42 2.88
N PHE A 115 6.11 -3.26 1.88
CA PHE A 115 5.77 -4.67 1.94
C PHE A 115 6.78 -5.50 1.16
N ASN A 116 6.91 -6.76 1.56
CA ASN A 116 7.86 -7.70 0.97
C ASN A 116 7.11 -8.80 0.22
N CYS A 117 7.64 -9.15 -0.94
CA CYS A 117 6.98 -9.99 -1.92
C CYS A 117 7.93 -11.14 -2.32
N PHE A 118 8.24 -12.01 -1.36
CA PHE A 118 9.21 -13.11 -1.49
C PHE A 118 8.67 -14.37 -2.20
N ASP A 119 7.36 -14.47 -2.40
CA ASP A 119 6.68 -15.64 -3.02
C ASP A 119 5.53 -15.22 -3.95
N CYS A 120 5.64 -14.06 -4.59
CA CYS A 120 4.57 -13.57 -5.45
C CYS A 120 4.60 -14.20 -6.85
N ALA A 121 5.65 -14.95 -7.17
CA ALA A 121 5.84 -15.57 -8.47
C ALA A 121 5.29 -17.00 -8.54
N SER A 122 5.59 -17.89 -7.57
CA SER A 122 5.06 -19.26 -7.43
C SER A 122 5.79 -20.02 -6.31
N SER A 123 5.01 -20.70 -5.46
CA SER A 123 5.36 -21.79 -4.55
C SER A 123 6.78 -22.37 -4.68
N GLY A 124 7.67 -21.98 -3.76
CA GLY A 124 8.92 -22.70 -3.49
C GLY A 124 10.16 -21.87 -3.79
N ASP A 125 10.67 -21.25 -2.71
CA ASP A 125 11.99 -20.69 -2.52
C ASP A 125 12.38 -19.46 -3.37
N THR A 126 12.51 -18.30 -2.69
CA THR A 126 13.23 -17.08 -3.12
C THR A 126 12.76 -16.49 -4.46
N GLY A 127 11.52 -15.99 -4.53
CA GLY A 127 10.92 -15.49 -5.77
C GLY A 127 10.33 -14.09 -5.63
N GLY A 128 11.10 -13.08 -6.05
CA GLY A 128 10.61 -11.72 -6.24
C GLY A 128 9.82 -11.55 -7.54
N ILE A 129 9.55 -10.30 -7.92
CA ILE A 129 8.95 -9.99 -9.21
C ILE A 129 10.01 -9.73 -10.26
N GLY A 130 10.07 -10.60 -11.26
CA GLY A 130 10.99 -10.43 -12.39
C GLY A 130 10.56 -9.38 -13.42
N GLU A 131 11.29 -9.38 -14.54
CA GLU A 131 11.10 -8.48 -15.67
C GLU A 131 9.79 -8.74 -16.42
N ASN A 132 9.23 -7.67 -17.02
CA ASN A 132 8.02 -7.71 -17.85
C ASN A 132 6.81 -8.38 -17.16
N LYS A 133 6.61 -8.07 -15.88
CA LYS A 133 5.48 -8.55 -15.08
C LYS A 133 4.50 -7.42 -14.85
N LYS A 134 3.24 -7.71 -15.10
CA LYS A 134 2.14 -6.82 -14.79
C LYS A 134 1.78 -6.96 -13.31
N ILE A 135 1.80 -5.84 -12.61
CA ILE A 135 1.47 -5.75 -11.19
C ILE A 135 0.29 -4.83 -11.00
N ARG A 136 -0.63 -5.21 -10.13
CA ARG A 136 -1.73 -4.37 -9.68
C ARG A 136 -1.77 -4.34 -8.17
N ILE A 137 -1.69 -3.14 -7.62
CA ILE A 137 -1.83 -2.88 -6.19
C ILE A 137 -3.19 -2.23 -5.98
N LYS A 138 -3.98 -2.78 -5.07
CA LYS A 138 -5.28 -2.25 -4.71
C LYS A 138 -5.36 -2.03 -3.20
N ILE A 139 -5.54 -0.79 -2.80
CA ILE A 139 -5.71 -0.39 -1.40
C ILE A 139 -7.19 -0.29 -1.14
N VAL A 140 -7.69 -1.08 -0.19
CA VAL A 140 -9.11 -1.12 0.18
C VAL A 140 -9.26 -0.64 1.62
N PRO A 141 -9.73 0.60 1.83
CA PRO A 141 -10.09 1.05 3.16
C PRO A 141 -11.43 0.48 3.60
N ARG A 142 -11.66 0.46 4.92
CA ARG A 142 -12.96 0.08 5.50
C ARG A 142 -14.12 0.95 5.02
N VAL A 143 -13.87 2.24 4.86
CA VAL A 143 -14.83 3.24 4.39
C VAL A 143 -14.10 4.12 3.39
N GLY A 144 -14.73 4.36 2.25
CA GLY A 144 -14.15 5.16 1.18
C GLY A 144 -13.96 4.40 -0.12
N THR A 145 -13.30 5.07 -1.06
CA THR A 145 -13.01 4.53 -2.38
C THR A 145 -11.69 3.75 -2.38
N PRO A 146 -11.65 2.58 -3.03
CA PRO A 146 -10.41 1.83 -3.17
C PRO A 146 -9.49 2.50 -4.20
N THR A 147 -8.20 2.55 -3.91
CA THR A 147 -7.17 3.08 -4.81
C THR A 147 -6.56 1.93 -5.58
N ILE A 148 -6.49 2.04 -6.91
CA ILE A 148 -5.89 1.02 -7.77
C ILE A 148 -4.69 1.64 -8.47
N ILE A 149 -3.54 0.99 -8.36
CA ILE A 149 -2.30 1.37 -9.03
C ILE A 149 -1.88 0.16 -9.87
N GLU A 150 -1.68 0.38 -11.16
CA GLU A 150 -1.31 -0.68 -12.11
C GLU A 150 -0.06 -0.23 -12.86
N PHE A 151 0.94 -1.09 -12.89
CA PHE A 151 2.19 -0.84 -13.60
C PHE A 151 2.77 -2.16 -14.11
N THR A 152 3.75 -2.05 -15.00
CA THR A 152 4.48 -3.20 -15.53
C THR A 152 5.96 -2.99 -15.21
N THR A 153 6.62 -4.01 -14.67
CA THR A 153 8.08 -3.97 -14.46
C THR A 153 8.80 -3.88 -15.81
N PRO A 154 9.92 -3.14 -15.90
CA PRO A 154 10.66 -3.01 -17.15
C PRO A 154 11.25 -4.36 -17.61
N ASP A 155 11.64 -4.42 -18.88
CA ASP A 155 12.24 -5.62 -19.50
C ASP A 155 13.67 -5.90 -18.99
N VAL A 156 14.30 -4.96 -18.29
CA VAL A 156 15.65 -5.12 -17.74
C VAL A 156 15.72 -4.49 -16.33
N LEU A 157 15.98 -5.31 -15.31
CA LEU A 157 16.21 -4.87 -13.93
C LEU A 157 17.72 -4.83 -13.65
N THR A 158 18.33 -3.67 -13.88
CA THR A 158 19.79 -3.45 -13.69
C THR A 158 20.16 -2.59 -12.49
N GLU A 159 19.18 -1.90 -11.90
CA GLU A 159 19.40 -1.00 -10.76
C GLU A 159 18.86 -1.63 -9.47
N GLN A 160 19.56 -1.42 -8.35
CA GLN A 160 19.13 -1.89 -7.04
C GLN A 160 17.84 -1.19 -6.57
N ARG A 161 17.53 0.01 -7.09
CA ARG A 161 16.29 0.72 -6.83
C ARG A 161 15.65 1.13 -8.14
N VAL A 162 14.48 0.57 -8.43
CA VAL A 162 13.73 0.88 -9.64
C VAL A 162 12.52 1.71 -9.26
N THR A 163 12.37 2.85 -9.91
CA THR A 163 11.13 3.64 -9.83
C THR A 163 10.16 3.03 -10.83
N LEU A 164 9.07 2.43 -10.33
CA LEU A 164 8.10 1.70 -11.15
C LEU A 164 6.90 2.58 -11.55
N TRP A 165 6.68 3.67 -10.81
CA TRP A 165 5.58 4.62 -11.03
C TRP A 165 5.97 6.02 -10.46
N PRO A 166 5.78 7.11 -11.23
CA PRO A 166 4.50 7.85 -11.28
C PRO A 166 3.61 7.46 -12.47
#